data_AF-N6VBW1-F1
#
_entry.id   AF-N6VBW1-F1
#
_cell.length_a   1.000
_cell.length_b   1.000
_cell.length_c   1.000
_cell.angle_alpha   90.00
_cell.angle_beta   90.00
_cell.angle_gamma   90.00
#
_symmetry.space_group_name_H-M   'P 1'
#
loop_
_entity.id
_entity.type
_entity.pdbx_description
1 polymer ?
#
loop_
_entity_poly.entity_id
_entity_poly.type
_entity_poly.pdbx_seq_one_letter_code
_entity_poly.pdbx_strand_id
1 'polypeptide(L)'
;MWVMVMRCVFKHHVYLCVVSTALMAGLALTSHTSKAYANQNCGSSGGGGAKTINDNVGPIVCDGDVTRTLSSTSGGDIKINMDTGPGKSAGAAVTVRGSGTNITIMKKITVKGSGGSGLPVIKVYGGGKLTLNEDVDVGGATIKKEIVVDGENSSVTLNGVLTGFEGVQVNNGGMVVLGEKVTGIEEVKVKINDGGMVNMMGDVAFNSVGGAGIQITGDGAGKATVMGVGSGKTVTMTVNGTGADGIQMDGAGKIDATVMGLKIVGSGGMGVEIEVKGGGTGIMVSGSGATVSMTQGKIMGKSGGNFGVQMMGGTGTVELTSVGIEGFKKGVEATNGTLKMMGGRLRLRVGRGILGCRWGVG
;
A
#
# COMPACT_ATOMS: atom_id res chain seq x y z
N MET A 1 -61.12 1.26 28.55
CA MET A 1 -59.94 0.57 27.99
C MET A 1 -59.28 1.43 26.89
N TRP A 2 -58.87 2.68 27.19
CA TRP A 2 -58.27 3.60 26.20
C TRP A 2 -57.22 4.57 26.81
N VAL A 3 -56.80 4.36 28.05
CA VAL A 3 -55.91 5.31 28.78
C VAL A 3 -54.52 4.72 29.04
N MET A 4 -54.31 3.42 28.77
CA MET A 4 -53.07 2.72 29.12
C MET A 4 -52.09 2.55 27.93
N VAL A 5 -52.52 2.79 26.69
CA VAL A 5 -51.70 2.55 25.49
C VAL A 5 -50.86 3.77 25.08
N MET A 6 -51.27 4.99 25.44
CA MET A 6 -50.55 6.22 25.06
C MET A 6 -49.40 6.62 26.00
N ARG A 7 -49.25 5.96 27.16
CA ARG A 7 -48.14 6.22 28.10
C ARG A 7 -46.84 5.48 27.75
N CYS A 8 -46.89 4.45 26.90
CA CYS A 8 -45.68 3.77 26.42
C CYS A 8 -45.04 4.45 25.21
N VAL A 9 -45.81 5.13 24.37
CA VAL A 9 -45.30 5.75 23.13
C VAL A 9 -44.49 7.04 23.42
N PHE A 10 -44.90 7.82 24.42
CA PHE A 10 -44.18 9.06 24.77
C PHE A 10 -42.83 8.82 25.46
N LYS A 11 -42.62 7.66 26.12
CA LYS A 11 -41.36 7.38 26.82
C LYS A 11 -40.23 6.96 25.87
N HIS A 12 -40.56 6.33 24.75
CA HIS A 12 -39.60 5.96 23.71
C HIS A 12 -39.13 7.15 22.86
N HIS A 13 -40.01 8.12 22.60
CA HIS A 13 -39.67 9.24 21.73
C HIS A 13 -38.73 10.25 22.41
N VAL A 14 -38.91 10.49 23.72
CA VAL A 14 -38.04 11.38 24.51
C VAL A 14 -36.64 10.78 24.68
N TYR A 15 -36.51 9.47 24.88
CA TYR A 15 -35.20 8.81 25.00
C TYR A 15 -34.41 8.84 23.69
N LEU A 16 -35.09 8.66 22.54
CA LEU A 16 -34.43 8.71 21.24
C LEU A 16 -33.91 10.13 20.93
N CYS A 17 -34.69 11.18 21.25
CA CYS A 17 -34.25 12.56 21.07
C CYS A 17 -33.04 12.93 21.93
N VAL A 18 -33.00 12.53 23.20
CA VAL A 18 -31.89 12.83 24.13
C VAL A 18 -30.63 12.07 23.74
N VAL A 19 -30.75 10.80 23.32
CA VAL A 19 -29.60 10.02 22.84
C VAL A 19 -29.05 10.58 21.52
N SER A 20 -29.91 11.00 20.58
CA SER A 20 -29.46 11.64 19.34
C SER A 20 -28.80 13.01 19.56
N THR A 21 -29.29 13.84 20.49
CA THR A 21 -28.63 15.12 20.79
C THR A 21 -27.30 14.93 21.52
N ALA A 22 -27.19 13.95 22.42
CA ALA A 22 -25.92 13.61 23.07
C ALA A 22 -24.90 13.06 22.06
N LEU A 23 -25.33 12.21 21.11
CA LEU A 23 -24.48 11.68 20.05
C LEU A 23 -24.00 12.80 19.11
N MET A 24 -24.89 13.72 18.74
CA MET A 24 -24.57 14.87 17.89
C MET A 24 -23.67 15.90 18.59
N ALA A 25 -23.85 16.13 19.90
CA ALA A 25 -22.97 16.98 20.69
C ALA A 25 -21.58 16.36 20.89
N GLY A 26 -21.50 15.03 21.06
CA GLY A 26 -20.24 14.29 21.08
C GLY A 26 -19.49 14.40 19.74
N LEU A 27 -20.18 14.27 18.61
CA LEU A 27 -19.60 14.47 17.28
C LEU A 27 -19.14 15.92 17.07
N ALA A 28 -19.95 16.89 17.49
CA ALA A 28 -19.61 18.31 17.38
C ALA A 28 -18.32 18.64 18.16
N LEU A 29 -18.18 18.16 19.40
CA LEU A 29 -17.01 18.45 20.24
C LEU A 29 -15.71 17.91 19.62
N THR A 30 -15.73 16.73 19.01
CA THR A 30 -14.56 16.18 18.29
C THR A 30 -14.22 16.97 17.02
N SER A 31 -15.23 17.52 16.34
CA SER A 31 -15.04 18.34 15.13
C SER A 31 -14.41 19.71 15.44
N HIS A 32 -14.80 20.34 16.56
CA HIS A 32 -14.30 21.65 16.97
C HIS A 32 -12.81 21.63 17.36
N THR A 33 -12.37 20.57 18.05
CA THR A 33 -10.93 20.43 18.37
C THR A 33 -10.11 20.24 17.10
N SER A 34 -10.58 19.43 16.14
CA SER A 34 -9.82 19.22 14.91
C SER A 34 -9.67 20.49 14.05
N LYS A 35 -10.70 21.37 13.98
CA LYS A 35 -10.60 22.67 13.29
C LYS A 35 -9.68 23.68 13.98
N ALA A 36 -9.66 23.71 15.32
CA ALA A 36 -8.77 24.59 16.06
C ALA A 36 -7.29 24.25 15.80
N TYR A 37 -6.94 22.96 15.75
CA TYR A 37 -5.59 22.51 15.43
C TYR A 37 -5.24 22.61 13.94
N ALA A 38 -6.20 22.40 13.04
CA ALA A 38 -6.02 22.71 11.62
C ALA A 38 -5.61 24.16 11.41
N ASN A 39 -6.27 25.10 12.11
CA ASN A 39 -5.88 26.50 12.04
C ASN A 39 -4.54 26.78 12.76
N GLN A 40 -4.25 26.14 13.89
CA GLN A 40 -2.99 26.31 14.61
C GLN A 40 -1.77 25.75 13.87
N ASN A 41 -1.87 24.57 13.26
CA ASN A 41 -0.75 23.92 12.56
C ASN A 41 -0.67 24.35 11.10
N CYS A 42 -1.82 24.46 10.43
CA CYS A 42 -1.92 24.57 8.98
C CYS A 42 -2.68 25.84 8.53
N GLY A 43 -3.20 26.66 9.45
CA GLY A 43 -3.75 28.00 9.19
C GLY A 43 -5.03 28.03 8.34
N SER A 44 -5.63 29.22 8.19
CA SER A 44 -6.84 29.42 7.39
C SER A 44 -6.59 29.28 5.87
N SER A 45 -7.64 28.85 5.15
CA SER A 45 -7.74 28.85 3.68
C SER A 45 -7.56 30.29 3.15
N GLY A 46 -6.48 30.54 2.41
CA GLY A 46 -6.18 31.86 1.81
C GLY A 46 -4.71 32.31 1.91
N GLY A 47 -3.92 31.68 2.77
CA GLY A 47 -2.47 31.94 2.87
C GLY A 47 -1.66 30.87 2.13
N GLY A 48 -1.27 31.14 0.89
CA GLY A 48 -0.21 30.38 0.22
C GLY A 48 1.15 30.75 0.80
N GLY A 49 1.93 29.78 1.28
CA GLY A 49 3.28 30.05 1.81
C GLY A 49 3.80 29.01 2.79
N ALA A 50 5.05 29.19 3.22
CA ALA A 50 5.66 28.42 4.29
C ALA A 50 5.09 28.85 5.64
N LYS A 51 4.69 27.88 6.47
CA LYS A 51 4.27 28.11 7.85
C LYS A 51 5.28 27.49 8.80
N THR A 52 5.64 28.28 9.78
CA THR A 52 6.55 27.87 10.83
C THR A 52 5.75 27.37 12.03
N ILE A 53 6.00 26.15 12.46
CA ILE A 53 5.40 25.56 13.66
C ILE A 53 6.44 25.50 14.79
N ASN A 54 5.97 25.42 16.04
CA ASN A 54 6.84 25.27 17.20
C ASN A 54 7.57 23.93 17.15
N ASP A 55 8.72 23.83 17.83
CA ASP A 55 9.56 22.63 17.82
C ASP A 55 8.96 21.49 18.64
N ASN A 56 8.16 21.82 19.65
CA ASN A 56 7.34 20.87 20.41
C ASN A 56 5.88 21.18 20.15
N VAL A 57 5.23 20.32 19.36
CA VAL A 57 3.81 20.45 19.04
C VAL A 57 3.04 19.23 19.51
N GLY A 58 1.76 19.44 19.80
CA GLY A 58 0.80 18.35 19.81
C GLY A 58 0.60 17.78 18.39
N PRO A 59 -0.43 16.94 18.19
CA PRO A 59 -0.72 16.38 16.87
C PRO A 59 -0.84 17.45 15.77
N ILE A 60 -0.26 17.16 14.61
CA ILE A 60 -0.41 17.95 13.40
C ILE A 60 -1.67 17.46 12.68
N VAL A 61 -2.68 18.30 12.58
CA VAL A 61 -3.91 18.02 11.83
C VAL A 61 -4.07 19.13 10.81
N CYS A 62 -4.21 18.81 9.53
CA CYS A 62 -4.49 19.76 8.46
C CYS A 62 -5.78 19.38 7.73
N ASP A 63 -6.68 20.35 7.56
CA ASP A 63 -7.88 20.25 6.73
C ASP A 63 -8.20 21.58 6.02
N GLY A 64 -9.16 21.56 5.08
CA GLY A 64 -9.74 22.78 4.50
C GLY A 64 -9.05 23.32 3.24
N ASP A 65 -8.63 22.44 2.32
CA ASP A 65 -8.16 22.77 0.97
C ASP A 65 -6.94 23.72 0.97
N VAL A 66 -6.00 23.47 1.88
CA VAL A 66 -4.79 24.29 2.07
C VAL A 66 -3.55 23.65 1.43
N THR A 67 -2.78 24.43 0.66
CA THR A 67 -1.45 24.03 0.20
C THR A 67 -0.37 24.74 1.00
N ARG A 68 0.44 24.01 1.78
CA ARG A 68 1.43 24.60 2.68
C ARG A 68 2.71 23.78 2.86
N THR A 69 3.78 24.50 3.12
CA THR A 69 5.06 23.93 3.56
C THR A 69 5.25 24.20 5.05
N LEU A 70 5.38 23.17 5.87
CA LEU A 70 5.66 23.26 7.29
C LEU A 70 7.16 23.15 7.56
N SER A 71 7.67 24.04 8.41
CA SER A 71 9.04 24.05 8.91
C SER A 71 9.06 24.43 10.39
N SER A 72 10.19 24.20 11.08
CA SER A 72 10.40 24.57 12.50
C SER A 72 10.86 26.03 12.64
N THR A 73 10.54 26.65 13.79
CA THR A 73 10.86 28.06 14.11
C THR A 73 12.32 28.31 14.41
N SER A 74 13.01 27.31 14.94
CA SER A 74 14.44 27.40 15.30
C SER A 74 15.37 26.83 14.23
N GLY A 75 14.80 26.36 13.09
CA GLY A 75 15.55 25.61 12.08
C GLY A 75 15.83 24.15 12.48
N GLY A 76 15.41 23.72 13.68
CA GLY A 76 15.58 22.36 14.20
C GLY A 76 14.51 21.36 13.75
N ASP A 77 14.48 20.22 14.45
CA ASP A 77 13.54 19.12 14.20
C ASP A 77 12.15 19.42 14.77
N ILE A 78 11.11 18.83 14.18
CA ILE A 78 9.74 18.87 14.68
C ILE A 78 9.53 17.69 15.63
N LYS A 79 9.23 17.97 16.89
CA LYS A 79 8.92 16.96 17.91
C LYS A 79 7.42 16.97 18.19
N ILE A 80 6.78 15.84 17.95
CA ILE A 80 5.36 15.62 18.24
C ILE A 80 5.26 14.79 19.51
N ASN A 81 4.72 15.38 20.57
CA ASN A 81 4.43 14.66 21.80
C ASN A 81 2.93 14.36 21.89
N MET A 82 2.58 13.09 21.70
CA MET A 82 1.20 12.61 21.71
C MET A 82 0.55 12.62 23.09
N ASP A 83 1.33 12.68 24.17
CA ASP A 83 0.80 12.82 25.54
C ASP A 83 0.34 14.25 25.84
N THR A 84 0.73 15.21 24.99
CA THR A 84 0.37 16.62 25.14
C THR A 84 -0.62 17.05 24.05
N GLY A 85 -1.68 17.74 24.44
CA GLY A 85 -2.78 18.10 23.53
C GLY A 85 -3.84 16.98 23.40
N PRO A 86 -4.80 17.10 22.48
CA PRO A 86 -5.93 16.18 22.39
C PRO A 86 -5.56 14.90 21.63
N GLY A 87 -4.41 14.27 21.94
CA GLY A 87 -3.83 13.14 21.19
C GLY A 87 -4.83 12.03 20.82
N LYS A 88 -5.86 11.81 21.64
CA LYS A 88 -6.96 10.87 21.35
C LYS A 88 -7.96 11.36 20.28
N SER A 89 -8.25 12.65 20.20
CA SER A 89 -9.23 13.24 19.26
C SER A 89 -8.63 13.59 17.90
N ALA A 90 -7.30 13.74 17.80
CA ALA A 90 -6.62 14.13 16.57
C ALA A 90 -6.52 12.99 15.54
N GLY A 91 -6.67 11.72 15.95
CA GLY A 91 -6.72 10.58 15.04
C GLY A 91 -5.37 10.02 14.62
N ALA A 92 -4.29 10.81 14.61
CA ALA A 92 -2.91 10.39 14.36
C ALA A 92 -1.92 11.51 14.80
N ALA A 93 -0.62 11.23 14.84
CA ALA A 93 0.39 12.27 15.08
C ALA A 93 0.45 13.29 13.94
N VAL A 94 0.31 12.81 12.70
CA VAL A 94 0.09 13.65 11.52
C VAL A 94 -1.18 13.19 10.81
N THR A 95 -2.14 14.09 10.67
CA THR A 95 -3.39 13.88 9.94
C THR A 95 -3.53 14.91 8.84
N VAL A 96 -3.70 14.47 7.59
CA VAL A 96 -3.99 15.37 6.46
C VAL A 96 -5.27 14.89 5.76
N ARG A 97 -6.25 15.78 5.61
CA ARG A 97 -7.54 15.44 5.00
C ARG A 97 -8.14 16.55 4.16
N GLY A 98 -9.00 16.20 3.22
CA GLY A 98 -9.77 17.14 2.39
C GLY A 98 -9.14 17.38 1.03
N SER A 99 -9.99 17.45 0.01
CA SER A 99 -9.63 17.52 -1.41
C SER A 99 -8.98 18.85 -1.77
N GLY A 100 -7.66 18.90 -1.85
CA GLY A 100 -6.90 20.13 -2.09
C GLY A 100 -5.99 20.53 -0.94
N THR A 101 -6.01 19.75 0.15
CA THR A 101 -5.06 19.89 1.25
C THR A 101 -3.74 19.21 0.89
N ASN A 102 -2.70 19.99 0.63
CA ASN A 102 -1.37 19.53 0.24
C ASN A 102 -0.32 20.05 1.23
N ILE A 103 0.28 19.16 2.01
CA ILE A 103 1.19 19.53 3.09
C ILE A 103 2.57 18.96 2.80
N THR A 104 3.58 19.82 2.81
CA THR A 104 4.99 19.41 2.72
C THR A 104 5.67 19.71 4.04
N ILE A 105 6.31 18.73 4.68
CA ILE A 105 7.09 18.93 5.90
C ILE A 105 8.57 18.83 5.54
N MET A 106 9.30 19.91 5.76
CA MET A 106 10.71 20.08 5.33
C MET A 106 11.74 19.69 6.39
N LYS A 107 11.29 19.18 7.54
CA LYS A 107 12.13 18.93 8.72
C LYS A 107 11.88 17.53 9.23
N LYS A 108 12.89 16.97 9.89
CA LYS A 108 12.78 15.69 10.56
C LYS A 108 11.66 15.73 11.57
N ILE A 109 10.86 14.67 11.61
CA ILE A 109 9.79 14.49 12.59
C ILE A 109 10.23 13.44 13.61
N THR A 110 10.07 13.75 14.89
CA THR A 110 10.21 12.76 15.97
C THR A 110 8.90 12.67 16.74
N VAL A 111 8.31 11.47 16.80
CA VAL A 111 7.05 11.22 17.50
C VAL A 111 7.32 10.44 18.79
N LYS A 112 6.74 10.92 19.91
CA LYS A 112 6.80 10.26 21.21
C LYS A 112 5.45 10.22 21.89
N GLY A 113 5.31 9.34 22.88
CA GLY A 113 4.16 9.28 23.77
C GLY A 113 3.13 8.21 23.38
N SER A 114 2.04 8.19 24.14
CA SER A 114 1.01 7.15 24.17
C SER A 114 -0.41 7.64 23.85
N GLY A 115 -0.61 8.96 23.82
CA GLY A 115 -1.90 9.54 23.47
C GLY A 115 -2.37 9.10 22.09
N GLY A 116 -3.56 8.50 22.01
CA GLY A 116 -4.08 7.92 20.77
C GLY A 116 -3.75 6.44 20.56
N SER A 117 -3.49 5.67 21.62
CA SER A 117 -3.35 4.21 21.57
C SER A 117 -4.39 3.55 20.63
N GLY A 118 -3.90 2.73 19.69
CA GLY A 118 -4.71 2.07 18.66
C GLY A 118 -4.85 2.84 17.34
N LEU A 119 -4.35 4.08 17.26
CA LEU A 119 -4.33 4.92 16.07
C LEU A 119 -2.95 4.91 15.39
N PRO A 120 -2.89 5.11 14.05
CA PRO A 120 -1.63 5.18 13.31
C PRO A 120 -0.85 6.45 13.64
N VAL A 121 0.46 6.45 13.38
CA VAL A 121 1.29 7.67 13.50
C VAL A 121 0.90 8.67 12.41
N ILE A 122 0.72 8.21 11.18
CA ILE A 122 0.38 9.07 10.04
C ILE A 122 -0.92 8.58 9.43
N LYS A 123 -1.86 9.51 9.22
CA LYS A 123 -3.12 9.22 8.54
C LYS A 123 -3.42 10.27 7.48
N VAL A 124 -3.59 9.84 6.24
CA VAL A 124 -3.94 10.72 5.11
C VAL A 124 -5.17 10.18 4.41
N TYR A 125 -6.22 11.00 4.27
CA TYR A 125 -7.48 10.53 3.71
C TYR A 125 -8.32 11.65 3.06
N GLY A 126 -9.39 11.27 2.36
CA GLY A 126 -10.33 12.23 1.77
C GLY A 126 -9.69 13.20 0.77
N GLY A 127 -8.71 12.72 0.00
CA GLY A 127 -8.02 13.51 -1.03
C GLY A 127 -6.85 14.38 -0.51
N GLY A 128 -6.48 14.24 0.77
CA GLY A 128 -5.34 14.94 1.35
C GLY A 128 -4.00 14.41 0.82
N LYS A 129 -2.99 15.27 0.73
CA LYS A 129 -1.64 14.90 0.27
C LYS A 129 -0.59 15.36 1.25
N LEU A 130 0.32 14.46 1.60
CA LEU A 130 1.43 14.71 2.53
C LEU A 130 2.76 14.37 1.85
N THR A 131 3.73 15.25 1.95
CA THR A 131 5.12 15.03 1.54
C THR A 131 6.02 15.21 2.74
N LEU A 132 6.81 14.19 3.07
CA LEU A 132 7.82 14.21 4.13
C LEU A 132 9.21 14.22 3.48
N ASN A 133 9.88 15.36 3.53
CA ASN A 133 11.16 15.56 2.83
C ASN A 133 12.38 15.06 3.60
N GLU A 134 12.23 14.83 4.90
CA GLU A 134 13.30 14.44 5.82
C GLU A 134 12.85 13.21 6.64
N ASP A 135 13.74 12.75 7.54
CA ASP A 135 13.54 11.57 8.36
C ASP A 135 12.30 11.63 9.26
N VAL A 136 11.73 10.47 9.55
CA VAL A 136 10.64 10.30 10.50
C VAL A 136 11.00 9.22 11.49
N ASP A 137 11.12 9.60 12.76
CA ASP A 137 11.45 8.71 13.87
C ASP A 137 10.23 8.54 14.80
N VAL A 138 9.75 7.31 14.89
CA VAL A 138 8.63 6.90 15.75
C VAL A 138 9.05 5.90 16.82
N GLY A 139 10.35 5.74 17.06
CA GLY A 139 10.89 4.77 18.01
C GLY A 139 10.36 4.98 19.43
N GLY A 140 10.19 6.24 19.85
CA GLY A 140 9.66 6.62 21.16
C GLY A 140 8.13 6.69 21.26
N ALA A 141 7.40 6.37 20.19
CA ALA A 141 5.95 6.32 20.19
C ALA A 141 5.45 4.96 20.72
N THR A 142 4.30 4.95 21.39
CA THR A 142 3.62 3.72 21.84
C THR A 142 2.21 3.57 21.23
N ILE A 143 1.93 4.39 20.21
CA ILE A 143 0.77 4.24 19.32
C ILE A 143 1.10 3.28 18.17
N LYS A 144 0.15 2.96 17.28
CA LYS A 144 0.44 2.07 16.14
C LYS A 144 1.43 2.75 15.21
N LYS A 145 2.60 2.16 15.03
CA LYS A 145 3.71 2.72 14.25
C LYS A 145 3.51 2.48 12.75
N GLU A 146 2.34 2.90 12.26
CA GLU A 146 1.90 2.68 10.89
C GLU A 146 1.60 4.00 10.17
N ILE A 147 1.75 3.96 8.85
CA ILE A 147 1.26 5.00 7.93
C ILE A 147 -0.01 4.46 7.28
N VAL A 148 -1.12 5.20 7.32
CA VAL A 148 -2.38 4.82 6.67
C VAL A 148 -2.77 5.87 5.65
N VAL A 149 -2.91 5.45 4.39
CA VAL A 149 -3.39 6.28 3.28
C VAL A 149 -4.69 5.69 2.77
N ASP A 150 -5.78 6.45 2.85
CA ASP A 150 -7.13 5.94 2.61
C ASP A 150 -7.93 6.81 1.63
N GLY A 151 -8.47 6.17 0.60
CA GLY A 151 -9.34 6.80 -0.38
C GLY A 151 -8.59 7.39 -1.58
N GLU A 152 -9.31 7.49 -2.69
CA GLU A 152 -8.81 8.05 -3.94
C GLU A 152 -8.27 9.48 -3.75
N ASN A 153 -7.24 9.82 -4.53
CA ASN A 153 -6.52 11.10 -4.48
C ASN A 153 -5.78 11.40 -3.16
N SER A 154 -5.88 10.54 -2.15
CA SER A 154 -5.07 10.65 -0.94
C SER A 154 -3.67 10.12 -1.20
N SER A 155 -2.63 10.86 -0.80
CA SER A 155 -1.25 10.41 -1.04
C SER A 155 -0.25 10.77 0.04
N VAL A 156 0.71 9.88 0.27
CA VAL A 156 1.90 10.16 1.09
C VAL A 156 3.16 9.95 0.26
N THR A 157 4.04 10.95 0.21
CA THR A 157 5.39 10.87 -0.37
C THR A 157 6.42 10.90 0.76
N LEU A 158 7.29 9.90 0.79
CA LEU A 158 8.35 9.72 1.77
C LEU A 158 9.70 9.90 1.08
N ASN A 159 10.57 10.78 1.57
CA ASN A 159 11.88 11.03 0.97
C ASN A 159 13.06 10.83 1.94
N GLY A 160 12.81 10.49 3.21
CA GLY A 160 13.84 10.33 4.24
C GLY A 160 13.86 8.93 4.87
N VAL A 161 14.59 8.79 5.97
CA VAL A 161 14.68 7.55 6.74
C VAL A 161 13.45 7.36 7.62
N LEU A 162 12.89 6.15 7.64
CA LEU A 162 11.77 5.75 8.49
C LEU A 162 12.28 4.91 9.66
N THR A 163 12.29 5.45 10.87
CA THR A 163 12.80 4.72 12.05
C THR A 163 11.66 4.25 12.94
N GLY A 164 11.59 2.94 13.15
CA GLY A 164 10.67 2.30 14.10
C GLY A 164 9.26 2.06 13.58
N PHE A 165 9.00 2.25 12.29
CA PHE A 165 7.72 1.91 11.68
C PHE A 165 7.53 0.38 11.59
N GLU A 166 6.29 -0.06 11.68
CA GLU A 166 5.88 -1.47 11.61
C GLU A 166 5.09 -1.79 10.33
N GLY A 167 4.43 -0.79 9.73
CA GLY A 167 3.59 -1.01 8.56
C GLY A 167 3.22 0.25 7.77
N VAL A 168 2.89 0.03 6.50
CA VAL A 168 2.21 1.02 5.64
C VAL A 168 0.94 0.38 5.10
N GLN A 169 -0.19 1.05 5.22
CA GLN A 169 -1.48 0.60 4.71
C GLN A 169 -1.98 1.59 3.67
N VAL A 170 -2.33 1.06 2.50
CA VAL A 170 -2.85 1.80 1.36
C VAL A 170 -4.22 1.22 1.04
N ASN A 171 -5.27 1.99 1.24
CA ASN A 171 -6.64 1.51 1.16
C ASN A 171 -7.45 2.31 0.13
N ASN A 172 -8.41 1.66 -0.51
CA ASN A 172 -9.48 2.31 -1.30
C ASN A 172 -8.96 3.30 -2.35
N GLY A 173 -7.87 2.97 -3.05
CA GLY A 173 -7.29 3.82 -4.10
C GLY A 173 -6.31 4.89 -3.61
N GLY A 174 -5.91 4.86 -2.34
CA GLY A 174 -4.83 5.70 -1.81
C GLY A 174 -3.48 5.45 -2.49
N MET A 175 -2.53 6.36 -2.33
CA MET A 175 -1.20 6.27 -2.93
C MET A 175 -0.06 6.50 -1.93
N VAL A 176 0.96 5.66 -1.98
CA VAL A 176 2.24 5.89 -1.29
C VAL A 176 3.36 5.98 -2.31
N VAL A 177 4.23 6.97 -2.14
CA VAL A 177 5.44 7.17 -2.94
C VAL A 177 6.65 7.01 -2.03
N LEU A 178 7.48 6.01 -2.31
CA LEU A 178 8.79 5.81 -1.72
C LEU A 178 9.82 6.52 -2.61
N GLY A 179 10.31 7.66 -2.14
CA GLY A 179 11.32 8.48 -2.80
C GLY A 179 12.68 7.78 -2.89
N GLU A 180 13.59 8.35 -3.67
CA GLU A 180 14.90 7.74 -3.97
C GLU A 180 15.80 7.50 -2.76
N LYS A 181 15.59 8.23 -1.67
CA LYS A 181 16.41 8.18 -0.45
C LYS A 181 15.74 7.43 0.70
N VAL A 182 14.57 6.81 0.47
CA VAL A 182 13.85 6.11 1.54
C VAL A 182 14.64 4.89 2.00
N THR A 183 14.93 4.84 3.29
CA THR A 183 15.51 3.70 4.00
C THR A 183 14.75 3.50 5.32
N GLY A 184 14.98 2.41 6.05
CA GLY A 184 14.22 2.10 7.26
C GLY A 184 12.87 1.42 6.98
N ILE A 185 12.50 1.28 5.71
CA ILE A 185 11.33 0.51 5.26
C ILE A 185 11.62 -0.99 5.24
N GLU A 186 12.84 -1.42 5.57
CA GLU A 186 13.24 -2.81 5.45
C GLU A 186 12.41 -3.70 6.38
N GLU A 187 12.11 -3.25 7.60
CA GLU A 187 11.28 -4.01 8.54
C GLU A 187 9.78 -3.77 8.36
N VAL A 188 9.40 -2.97 7.37
CA VAL A 188 8.03 -2.46 7.20
C VAL A 188 7.28 -3.29 6.15
N LYS A 189 6.09 -3.76 6.53
CA LYS A 189 5.18 -4.43 5.58
C LYS A 189 4.25 -3.42 4.94
N VAL A 190 4.22 -3.39 3.60
CA VAL A 190 3.27 -2.54 2.86
C VAL A 190 2.05 -3.37 2.49
N LYS A 191 0.86 -2.94 2.90
CA LYS A 191 -0.41 -3.59 2.62
C LYS A 191 -1.27 -2.70 1.74
N ILE A 192 -1.73 -3.23 0.60
CA ILE A 192 -2.72 -2.59 -0.27
C ILE A 192 -4.04 -3.31 -0.08
N ASN A 193 -5.11 -2.64 0.35
CA ASN A 193 -6.43 -3.25 0.59
C ASN A 193 -7.51 -2.60 -0.28
N ASP A 194 -8.21 -3.42 -1.06
CA ASP A 194 -9.30 -2.98 -1.96
C ASP A 194 -8.86 -1.89 -2.97
N GLY A 195 -7.61 -1.99 -3.43
CA GLY A 195 -7.01 -1.11 -4.42
C GLY A 195 -6.18 0.03 -3.82
N GLY A 196 -5.29 0.59 -4.63
CA GLY A 196 -4.30 1.58 -4.20
C GLY A 196 -3.02 1.49 -5.02
N MET A 197 -2.10 2.42 -4.78
CA MET A 197 -0.85 2.50 -5.51
C MET A 197 0.35 2.63 -4.57
N VAL A 198 1.38 1.84 -4.83
CA VAL A 198 2.71 2.00 -4.24
C VAL A 198 3.69 2.30 -5.36
N ASN A 199 4.31 3.46 -5.28
CA ASN A 199 5.24 3.96 -6.27
C ASN A 199 6.65 4.06 -5.68
N MET A 200 7.64 3.49 -6.37
CA MET A 200 9.04 3.51 -5.96
C MET A 200 9.83 4.36 -6.96
N MET A 201 10.43 5.44 -6.47
CA MET A 201 11.27 6.32 -7.29
C MET A 201 12.74 5.87 -7.32
N GLY A 202 13.19 5.15 -6.29
CA GLY A 202 14.52 4.53 -6.23
C GLY A 202 14.45 3.10 -5.70
N ASP A 203 15.61 2.47 -5.58
CA ASP A 203 15.73 1.10 -5.09
C ASP A 203 15.24 1.00 -3.64
N VAL A 204 14.48 -0.06 -3.36
CA VAL A 204 13.89 -0.31 -2.03
C VAL A 204 14.25 -1.72 -1.58
N ALA A 205 14.57 -1.87 -0.29
CA ALA A 205 14.79 -3.18 0.33
C ALA A 205 13.72 -3.47 1.39
N PHE A 206 13.25 -4.72 1.43
CA PHE A 206 12.35 -5.26 2.44
C PHE A 206 13.03 -6.46 3.11
N ASN A 207 13.39 -6.34 4.39
CA ASN A 207 13.85 -7.41 5.29
C ASN A 207 12.65 -8.06 5.99
N SER A 208 11.76 -8.67 5.22
CA SER A 208 10.58 -9.31 5.79
C SER A 208 10.95 -10.64 6.47
N VAL A 209 10.86 -10.67 7.79
CA VAL A 209 10.87 -11.94 8.54
C VAL A 209 9.43 -12.48 8.55
N GLY A 210 9.12 -13.39 7.63
CA GLY A 210 7.84 -14.10 7.58
C GLY A 210 6.68 -13.29 6.97
N GLY A 211 6.66 -13.18 5.65
CA GLY A 211 5.56 -12.60 4.87
C GLY A 211 6.06 -11.78 3.69
N ALA A 212 5.14 -11.18 2.93
CA ALA A 212 5.51 -10.39 1.76
C ALA A 212 6.05 -8.99 2.12
N GLY A 213 6.98 -8.47 1.31
CA GLY A 213 7.36 -7.06 1.35
C GLY A 213 6.17 -6.15 1.01
N ILE A 214 5.44 -6.51 -0.06
CA ILE A 214 4.15 -5.89 -0.41
C ILE A 214 3.07 -6.96 -0.44
N GLN A 215 2.03 -6.77 0.35
CA GLN A 215 0.86 -7.62 0.37
C GLN A 215 -0.32 -6.87 -0.25
N ILE A 216 -0.94 -7.46 -1.27
CA ILE A 216 -2.14 -6.94 -1.91
C ILE A 216 -3.30 -7.83 -1.46
N THR A 217 -4.29 -7.23 -0.79
CA THR A 217 -5.47 -7.93 -0.31
C THR A 217 -6.77 -7.21 -0.65
N GLY A 218 -7.88 -7.91 -0.41
CA GLY A 218 -9.23 -7.35 -0.49
C GLY A 218 -10.19 -8.28 -1.23
N ASP A 219 -11.47 -7.95 -1.07
CA ASP A 219 -12.59 -8.74 -1.59
C ASP A 219 -13.37 -7.96 -2.66
N GLY A 220 -13.07 -6.67 -2.85
CA GLY A 220 -13.68 -5.80 -3.84
C GLY A 220 -13.06 -5.87 -5.24
N ALA A 221 -13.66 -5.15 -6.20
CA ALA A 221 -13.16 -4.99 -7.57
C ALA A 221 -12.04 -3.92 -7.70
N GLY A 222 -11.22 -3.78 -6.66
CA GLY A 222 -10.20 -2.73 -6.55
C GLY A 222 -9.04 -2.95 -7.51
N LYS A 223 -8.37 -1.85 -7.90
CA LYS A 223 -7.14 -1.89 -8.71
C LYS A 223 -5.94 -1.60 -7.82
N ALA A 224 -5.02 -2.55 -7.72
CA ALA A 224 -3.78 -2.40 -6.98
C ALA A 224 -2.61 -2.22 -7.96
N THR A 225 -1.78 -1.20 -7.75
CA THR A 225 -0.62 -0.95 -8.62
C THR A 225 0.64 -0.85 -7.79
N VAL A 226 1.65 -1.64 -8.14
CA VAL A 226 3.02 -1.50 -7.62
C VAL A 226 3.92 -1.11 -8.78
N MET A 227 4.56 0.05 -8.69
CA MET A 227 5.28 0.62 -9.82
C MET A 227 6.66 1.13 -9.43
N GLY A 228 7.65 0.86 -10.28
CA GLY A 228 8.94 1.54 -10.28
C GLY A 228 8.96 2.63 -11.35
N VAL A 229 9.24 3.88 -10.97
CA VAL A 229 9.23 5.06 -11.88
C VAL A 229 10.58 5.78 -11.95
N GLY A 230 11.67 5.07 -11.73
CA GLY A 230 13.01 5.64 -11.73
C GLY A 230 13.32 6.45 -13.00
N SER A 231 14.13 7.50 -12.85
CA SER A 231 14.54 8.46 -13.90
C SER A 231 15.33 7.81 -15.05
N GLY A 232 14.68 6.95 -15.85
CA GLY A 232 15.29 6.19 -16.95
C GLY A 232 16.01 4.91 -16.53
N LYS A 233 15.89 4.48 -15.27
CA LYS A 233 16.49 3.24 -14.76
C LYS A 233 15.42 2.32 -14.17
N THR A 234 15.60 1.02 -14.36
CA THR A 234 14.78 0.01 -13.69
C THR A 234 14.99 0.11 -12.19
N VAL A 235 13.90 0.28 -11.43
CA VAL A 235 13.94 0.32 -9.97
C VAL A 235 14.02 -1.10 -9.43
N THR A 236 14.92 -1.33 -8.47
CA THR A 236 15.12 -2.63 -7.85
C THR A 236 14.38 -2.71 -6.51
N MET A 237 13.46 -3.67 -6.40
CA MET A 237 12.88 -4.11 -5.14
C MET A 237 13.68 -5.32 -4.65
N THR A 238 14.44 -5.15 -3.57
CA THR A 238 15.18 -6.24 -2.92
C THR A 238 14.34 -6.81 -1.79
N VAL A 239 14.24 -8.14 -1.74
CA VAL A 239 13.44 -8.86 -0.77
C VAL A 239 14.37 -9.81 -0.03
N ASN A 240 14.54 -9.54 1.25
CA ASN A 240 15.40 -10.27 2.16
C ASN A 240 14.56 -11.04 3.17
N GLY A 241 14.99 -12.26 3.48
CA GLY A 241 14.30 -13.14 4.42
C GLY A 241 14.03 -14.52 3.82
N THR A 242 14.07 -15.55 4.67
CA THR A 242 13.73 -16.92 4.28
C THR A 242 12.21 -17.08 4.19
N GLY A 243 11.71 -17.50 3.02
CA GLY A 243 10.27 -17.60 2.77
C GLY A 243 9.55 -16.24 2.69
N ALA A 244 10.29 -15.17 2.42
CA ALA A 244 9.72 -13.86 2.17
C ALA A 244 9.28 -13.74 0.71
N ASP A 245 8.00 -13.42 0.50
CA ASP A 245 7.50 -13.09 -0.82
C ASP A 245 7.87 -11.64 -1.15
N GLY A 246 8.15 -11.34 -2.42
CA GLY A 246 8.32 -9.95 -2.83
C GLY A 246 6.99 -9.23 -2.81
N ILE A 247 6.12 -9.62 -3.74
CA ILE A 247 4.75 -9.15 -3.82
C ILE A 247 3.85 -10.37 -3.69
N GLN A 248 2.99 -10.37 -2.68
CA GLN A 248 2.00 -11.41 -2.47
C GLN A 248 0.61 -10.84 -2.70
N MET A 249 -0.22 -11.56 -3.43
CA MET A 249 -1.63 -11.25 -3.59
C MET A 249 -2.45 -12.29 -2.83
N ASP A 250 -3.16 -11.84 -1.80
CA ASP A 250 -4.09 -12.63 -1.00
C ASP A 250 -5.48 -11.99 -1.03
N GLY A 251 -6.39 -12.50 -1.83
CA GLY A 251 -7.77 -12.02 -1.85
C GLY A 251 -8.69 -13.06 -2.47
N ALA A 252 -9.92 -13.15 -1.97
CA ALA A 252 -10.96 -13.95 -2.60
C ALA A 252 -11.70 -13.17 -3.70
N GLY A 253 -11.54 -11.83 -3.70
CA GLY A 253 -12.17 -10.90 -4.64
C GLY A 253 -11.52 -10.81 -6.01
N LYS A 254 -12.17 -10.07 -6.91
CA LYS A 254 -11.66 -9.73 -8.25
C LYS A 254 -10.75 -8.51 -8.18
N ILE A 255 -9.59 -8.65 -7.53
CA ILE A 255 -8.59 -7.58 -7.53
C ILE A 255 -7.75 -7.66 -8.79
N ASP A 256 -7.70 -6.55 -9.53
CA ASP A 256 -6.76 -6.40 -10.64
C ASP A 256 -5.47 -5.79 -10.08
N ALA A 257 -4.40 -6.58 -9.96
CA ALA A 257 -3.09 -6.05 -9.63
C ALA A 257 -2.19 -5.88 -10.85
N THR A 258 -1.51 -4.75 -10.90
CA THR A 258 -0.51 -4.43 -11.91
C THR A 258 0.82 -4.19 -11.23
N VAL A 259 1.86 -4.91 -11.66
CA VAL A 259 3.25 -4.70 -11.23
C VAL A 259 4.07 -4.33 -12.45
N MET A 260 4.73 -3.17 -12.44
CA MET A 260 5.50 -2.70 -13.60
C MET A 260 6.68 -1.79 -13.25
N GLY A 261 7.67 -1.72 -14.13
CA GLY A 261 8.85 -0.87 -13.94
C GLY A 261 9.81 -1.33 -12.83
N LEU A 262 9.65 -2.56 -12.33
CA LEU A 262 10.44 -3.12 -11.24
C LEU A 262 11.31 -4.29 -11.68
N LYS A 263 12.51 -4.36 -11.09
CA LYS A 263 13.32 -5.55 -10.97
C LYS A 263 13.17 -6.07 -9.55
N ILE A 264 12.63 -7.27 -9.37
CA ILE A 264 12.47 -7.88 -8.04
C ILE A 264 13.60 -8.89 -7.82
N VAL A 265 14.34 -8.75 -6.72
CA VAL A 265 15.48 -9.61 -6.38
C VAL A 265 15.28 -10.20 -4.99
N GLY A 266 15.25 -11.53 -4.88
CA GLY A 266 15.26 -12.24 -3.60
C GLY A 266 16.69 -12.63 -3.19
N SER A 267 17.01 -12.58 -1.89
CA SER A 267 18.32 -13.05 -1.38
C SER A 267 18.37 -14.53 -0.99
N GLY A 268 17.22 -15.22 -0.98
CA GLY A 268 17.16 -16.68 -0.88
C GLY A 268 17.44 -17.32 -2.23
N GLY A 269 18.36 -18.29 -2.30
CA GLY A 269 18.83 -18.95 -3.53
C GLY A 269 17.79 -19.75 -4.35
N MET A 270 16.49 -19.53 -4.13
CA MET A 270 15.42 -19.98 -5.02
C MET A 270 15.04 -18.81 -5.93
N GLY A 271 15.29 -18.97 -7.24
CA GLY A 271 14.83 -18.00 -8.25
C GLY A 271 13.31 -17.80 -8.19
N VAL A 272 12.81 -16.82 -8.96
CA VAL A 272 11.39 -16.41 -8.96
C VAL A 272 10.44 -17.62 -9.03
N GLU A 273 9.52 -17.73 -8.07
CA GLU A 273 8.46 -18.75 -8.07
C GLU A 273 7.13 -18.14 -8.48
N ILE A 274 6.47 -18.73 -9.48
CA ILE A 274 5.11 -18.40 -9.90
C ILE A 274 4.22 -19.57 -9.52
N GLU A 275 3.35 -19.38 -8.52
CA GLU A 275 2.37 -20.39 -8.11
C GLU A 275 0.97 -20.03 -8.63
N VAL A 276 0.38 -20.93 -9.41
CA VAL A 276 -0.98 -20.79 -9.92
C VAL A 276 -1.94 -21.67 -9.12
N LYS A 277 -2.82 -21.00 -8.36
CA LYS A 277 -3.93 -21.62 -7.62
C LYS A 277 -5.20 -21.60 -8.49
N GLY A 278 -5.61 -22.76 -9.00
CA GLY A 278 -6.89 -22.98 -9.69
C GLY A 278 -6.98 -22.49 -11.13
N GLY A 279 -7.02 -23.41 -12.11
CA GLY A 279 -7.42 -23.17 -13.51
C GLY A 279 -6.64 -22.14 -14.36
N GLY A 280 -5.77 -21.31 -13.77
CA GLY A 280 -5.08 -20.21 -14.45
C GLY A 280 -3.91 -20.62 -15.33
N THR A 281 -3.25 -19.60 -15.87
CA THR A 281 -2.01 -19.69 -16.66
C THR A 281 -0.86 -19.08 -15.85
N GLY A 282 0.31 -19.72 -15.81
CA GLY A 282 1.48 -19.18 -15.11
C GLY A 282 2.02 -17.91 -15.77
N ILE A 283 2.46 -18.02 -17.02
CA ILE A 283 2.87 -16.89 -17.85
C ILE A 283 1.97 -16.84 -19.07
N MET A 284 1.20 -15.76 -19.25
CA MET A 284 0.44 -15.51 -20.46
C MET A 284 1.06 -14.35 -21.23
N VAL A 285 1.38 -14.57 -22.50
CA VAL A 285 1.84 -13.53 -23.41
C VAL A 285 0.86 -13.42 -24.56
N SER A 286 0.25 -12.24 -24.69
CA SER A 286 -0.68 -11.92 -25.77
C SER A 286 -0.41 -10.53 -26.31
N GLY A 287 -0.48 -10.37 -27.63
CA GLY A 287 -0.28 -9.08 -28.31
C GLY A 287 1.10 -8.94 -28.96
N SER A 288 1.22 -7.99 -29.91
CA SER A 288 2.46 -7.75 -30.65
C SER A 288 3.49 -7.02 -29.78
N GLY A 289 4.72 -7.55 -29.72
CA GLY A 289 5.84 -6.94 -29.00
C GLY A 289 5.93 -7.22 -27.49
N ALA A 290 5.01 -8.01 -26.93
CA ALA A 290 5.08 -8.39 -25.51
C ALA A 290 6.27 -9.32 -25.25
N THR A 291 7.09 -9.02 -24.25
CA THR A 291 8.27 -9.82 -23.89
C THR A 291 8.26 -10.24 -22.42
N VAL A 292 8.61 -11.50 -22.17
CA VAL A 292 8.82 -12.03 -20.82
C VAL A 292 10.18 -12.73 -20.79
N SER A 293 11.04 -12.36 -19.85
CA SER A 293 12.30 -13.05 -19.62
C SER A 293 12.37 -13.50 -18.16
N MET A 294 12.56 -14.79 -17.93
CA MET A 294 12.69 -15.39 -16.62
C MET A 294 13.97 -16.21 -16.57
N THR A 295 14.84 -15.90 -15.61
CA THR A 295 16.09 -16.63 -15.39
C THR A 295 16.04 -17.26 -14.01
N GLN A 296 16.19 -18.59 -13.98
CA GLN A 296 16.02 -19.47 -12.84
C GLN A 296 14.60 -19.40 -12.25
N GLY A 297 14.31 -20.30 -11.31
CA GLY A 297 13.01 -20.33 -10.61
C GLY A 297 12.05 -21.38 -11.15
N LYS A 298 10.77 -21.24 -10.77
CA LYS A 298 9.78 -22.30 -10.97
C LYS A 298 8.39 -21.75 -11.23
N ILE A 299 7.66 -22.38 -12.13
CA ILE A 299 6.25 -22.13 -12.41
C ILE A 299 5.49 -23.39 -11.98
N MET A 300 4.60 -23.26 -11.00
CA MET A 300 3.90 -24.38 -10.36
C MET A 300 2.38 -24.25 -10.40
N GLY A 301 1.69 -25.29 -10.85
CA GLY A 301 0.24 -25.42 -10.72
C GLY A 301 -0.14 -26.38 -9.57
N LYS A 302 -0.77 -25.89 -8.49
CA LYS A 302 -1.19 -26.76 -7.37
C LYS A 302 -2.51 -27.48 -7.61
N SER A 303 -3.47 -26.84 -8.28
CA SER A 303 -4.86 -27.34 -8.44
C SER A 303 -5.29 -27.54 -9.89
N GLY A 304 -4.38 -28.00 -10.76
CA GLY A 304 -4.71 -28.29 -12.16
C GLY A 304 -4.83 -27.05 -13.03
N GLY A 305 -3.88 -26.12 -12.89
CA GLY A 305 -3.74 -24.97 -13.79
C GLY A 305 -3.75 -25.41 -15.26
N ASN A 306 -4.30 -24.57 -16.13
CA ASN A 306 -4.46 -24.93 -17.53
C ASN A 306 -3.11 -24.92 -18.27
N PHE A 307 -2.33 -23.86 -18.10
CA PHE A 307 -1.06 -23.66 -18.81
C PHE A 307 0.05 -23.19 -17.89
N GLY A 308 1.24 -23.78 -17.98
CA GLY A 308 2.42 -23.20 -17.33
C GLY A 308 2.82 -21.91 -18.03
N VAL A 309 3.01 -21.99 -19.36
CA VAL A 309 3.27 -20.84 -20.23
C VAL A 309 2.31 -20.91 -21.43
N GLN A 310 1.65 -19.80 -21.74
CA GLN A 310 0.73 -19.69 -22.87
C GLN A 310 1.05 -18.46 -23.71
N MET A 311 1.30 -18.65 -25.00
CA MET A 311 1.48 -17.56 -25.96
C MET A 311 0.33 -17.56 -26.96
N MET A 312 -0.51 -16.51 -26.91
CA MET A 312 -1.72 -16.36 -27.73
C MET A 312 -1.65 -15.08 -28.57
N GLY A 313 -1.49 -15.24 -29.89
CA GLY A 313 -1.56 -14.12 -30.85
C GLY A 313 -0.38 -13.14 -30.78
N GLY A 314 0.00 -12.58 -31.94
CA GLY A 314 1.06 -11.57 -32.05
C GLY A 314 2.49 -12.13 -32.14
N THR A 315 3.48 -11.23 -32.18
CA THR A 315 4.93 -11.52 -32.36
C THR A 315 5.74 -11.51 -31.05
N GLY A 316 5.09 -11.73 -29.90
CA GLY A 316 5.74 -11.66 -28.59
C GLY A 316 6.86 -12.68 -28.37
N THR A 317 7.73 -12.43 -27.39
CA THR A 317 8.90 -13.28 -27.07
C THR A 317 8.89 -13.71 -25.61
N VAL A 318 9.05 -15.01 -25.35
CA VAL A 318 9.26 -15.56 -24.01
C VAL A 318 10.63 -16.22 -23.95
N GLU A 319 11.50 -15.79 -23.03
CA GLU A 319 12.80 -16.39 -22.77
C GLU A 319 12.87 -16.96 -21.35
N LEU A 320 13.02 -18.28 -21.23
CA LEU A 320 13.08 -18.99 -19.95
C LEU A 320 14.43 -19.69 -19.83
N THR A 321 15.30 -19.21 -18.95
CA THR A 321 16.62 -19.80 -18.72
C THR A 321 16.63 -20.51 -17.37
N SER A 322 16.81 -21.83 -17.32
CA SER A 322 16.86 -22.65 -16.10
C SER A 322 15.57 -22.62 -15.26
N VAL A 323 14.42 -22.44 -15.91
CA VAL A 323 13.10 -22.41 -15.26
C VAL A 323 12.48 -23.81 -15.19
N GLY A 324 11.98 -24.20 -14.02
CA GLY A 324 11.16 -25.40 -13.85
C GLY A 324 9.68 -25.11 -14.12
N ILE A 325 8.96 -25.95 -14.85
CA ILE A 325 7.51 -25.82 -15.05
C ILE A 325 6.84 -27.15 -14.68
N GLU A 326 5.91 -27.14 -13.72
CA GLU A 326 5.22 -28.36 -13.28
C GLU A 326 3.80 -28.14 -12.73
N GLY A 327 3.00 -29.21 -12.71
CA GLY A 327 1.65 -29.17 -12.10
C GLY A 327 0.53 -28.59 -12.98
N PHE A 328 0.78 -28.38 -14.27
CA PHE A 328 -0.20 -27.88 -15.25
C PHE A 328 -0.74 -29.00 -16.15
N LYS A 329 -1.92 -28.78 -16.75
CA LYS A 329 -2.50 -29.66 -17.78
C LYS A 329 -1.70 -29.62 -19.07
N LYS A 330 -1.27 -28.43 -19.50
CA LYS A 330 -0.25 -28.24 -20.53
C LYS A 330 0.90 -27.44 -19.92
N GLY A 331 2.11 -27.96 -20.07
CA GLY A 331 3.28 -27.25 -19.55
C GLY A 331 3.51 -25.94 -20.30
N VAL A 332 3.59 -26.04 -21.62
CA VAL A 332 3.79 -24.90 -22.52
C VAL A 332 2.88 -25.04 -23.75
N GLU A 333 2.17 -23.97 -24.11
CA GLU A 333 1.47 -23.84 -25.39
C GLU A 333 1.84 -22.51 -26.06
N ALA A 334 2.56 -22.59 -27.18
CA ALA A 334 2.92 -21.43 -27.99
C ALA A 334 2.24 -21.55 -29.36
N THR A 335 1.29 -20.64 -29.62
CA THR A 335 0.55 -20.62 -30.90
C THR A 335 1.13 -19.61 -31.89
N ASN A 336 1.72 -18.51 -31.39
CA ASN A 336 2.41 -17.47 -32.17
C ASN A 336 3.53 -16.85 -31.32
N GLY A 337 4.50 -16.21 -31.97
CA GLY A 337 5.66 -15.57 -31.31
C GLY A 337 6.89 -16.46 -31.17
N THR A 338 7.87 -16.02 -30.38
CA THR A 338 9.14 -16.74 -30.13
C THR A 338 9.21 -17.23 -28.69
N LEU A 339 9.28 -18.55 -28.49
CA LEU A 339 9.61 -19.13 -27.18
C LEU A 339 11.03 -19.69 -27.21
N LYS A 340 11.87 -19.22 -26.28
CA LYS A 340 13.23 -19.70 -26.07
C LYS A 340 13.35 -20.29 -24.67
N MET A 341 13.67 -21.58 -24.56
CA MET A 341 13.89 -22.25 -23.29
C MET A 341 15.30 -22.83 -23.23
N MET A 342 16.11 -22.42 -22.25
CA MET A 342 17.51 -22.84 -22.10
C MET A 342 17.74 -23.44 -20.71
N GLY A 343 18.08 -24.72 -20.59
CA GLY A 343 18.48 -25.34 -19.31
C GLY A 343 17.36 -25.54 -18.26
N GLY A 344 16.09 -25.28 -18.61
CA GLY A 344 14.93 -25.52 -17.74
C GLY A 344 14.47 -26.98 -17.67
N ARG A 345 13.50 -27.28 -16.79
CA ARG A 345 12.91 -28.62 -16.64
C ARG A 345 11.38 -28.56 -16.73
N LEU A 346 10.80 -29.31 -17.67
CA LEU A 346 9.36 -29.49 -17.79
C LEU A 346 8.94 -30.81 -17.12
N ARG A 347 8.10 -30.77 -16.08
CA ARG A 347 7.54 -31.97 -15.45
C ARG A 347 6.02 -32.00 -15.63
N LEU A 348 5.57 -32.99 -16.38
CA LEU A 348 4.17 -33.20 -16.69
C LEU A 348 3.57 -34.17 -15.68
N ARG A 349 2.30 -33.97 -15.31
CA ARG A 349 1.53 -35.02 -14.66
C ARG A 349 1.22 -36.09 -15.72
N VAL A 350 1.18 -37.37 -15.36
CA VAL A 350 0.80 -38.45 -16.28
C VAL A 350 -0.70 -38.67 -16.16
N GLY A 351 -1.44 -38.60 -17.29
CA GLY A 351 -2.90 -38.70 -17.32
C GLY A 351 -3.46 -38.44 -18.73
N ARG A 352 -4.70 -38.89 -19.01
CA ARG A 352 -5.36 -38.70 -20.32
C ARG A 352 -5.48 -37.19 -20.65
N GLY A 353 -5.07 -36.81 -21.86
CA GLY A 353 -5.21 -35.44 -22.38
C GLY A 353 -4.09 -34.45 -22.01
N ILE A 354 -3.00 -34.93 -21.39
CA ILE A 354 -1.85 -34.09 -21.02
C ILE A 354 -0.88 -34.01 -22.21
N LEU A 355 -0.66 -32.80 -22.71
CA LEU A 355 0.30 -32.50 -23.78
C LEU A 355 1.49 -31.75 -23.20
N GLY A 356 2.70 -32.25 -23.48
CA GLY A 356 3.93 -31.67 -22.94
C GLY A 356 4.24 -30.30 -23.51
N CYS A 357 4.47 -30.27 -24.82
CA CYS A 357 4.56 -29.06 -25.61
C CYS A 357 3.66 -29.27 -26.83
N ARG A 358 2.84 -28.28 -27.17
CA ARG A 358 2.14 -28.24 -28.45
C ARG A 358 2.63 -27.03 -29.22
N TRP A 359 3.16 -27.26 -30.40
CA TRP A 359 3.63 -26.24 -31.32
C TRP A 359 2.61 -26.12 -32.45
N GLY A 360 2.04 -24.93 -32.63
CA GLY A 360 1.33 -24.59 -33.86
C GLY A 360 2.37 -24.14 -34.88
N VAL A 361 2.39 -24.75 -36.06
CA VAL A 361 3.17 -24.21 -37.19
C VAL A 361 2.37 -23.03 -37.73
N GLY A 362 2.91 -21.82 -37.58
CA GLY A 362 2.42 -20.60 -38.22
C GLY A 362 3.26 -20.29 -39.44
#